data_AF-A0A939B4I4-F1
#
_entry.id   AF-A0A939B4I4-F1
#
_cell.length_a   1.000
_cell.length_b   1.000
_cell.length_c   1.000
_cell.angle_alpha   90.00
_cell.angle_beta   90.00
_cell.angle_gamma   90.00
#
_symmetry.space_group_name_H-M   'P 1'
#
loop_
_entity.id
_entity.type
_entity.pdbx_description
1 polymer ?
#
loop_
_entity_poly.entity_id
_entity_poly.type
_entity_poly.pdbx_seq_one_letter_code
_entity_poly.pdbx_strand_id
1 'polypeptide(L)'
;METGIELFESIMNSCPQKKVASLCKKLVKKCSFNSGADAENLCHLAYRLFVYGYIEETFAVCRYTHDIPFPGKGVYRVWDFILYIWGLEVFLLYKQEKHEEANARAKEIDSIRAQPVDSIFNTPEKRREFIDKLYQRVVYPDVLLQEKIEKEENERNANEYRFLALIRMVGCGATGLYPNLSAHWNELQQDIDNYVSILSKEK
;
A
#
# COMPACT_ATOMS: atom_id res chain seq x y z
N MET A 1 -0.29 24.28 -2.94
CA MET A 1 0.15 22.88 -2.88
C MET A 1 1.50 22.89 -2.19
N GLU A 2 1.61 22.24 -1.03
CA GLU A 2 2.93 21.90 -0.52
C GLU A 2 3.68 21.13 -1.60
N THR A 3 4.90 21.54 -1.88
CA THR A 3 5.78 20.74 -2.73
C THR A 3 6.03 19.39 -2.05
N GLY A 4 6.30 18.34 -2.84
CA GLY A 4 6.66 17.04 -2.24
C GLY A 4 7.83 17.15 -1.25
N ILE A 5 8.74 18.09 -1.48
CA ILE A 5 9.87 18.37 -0.59
C ILE A 5 9.38 18.86 0.78
N GLU A 6 8.51 19.88 0.81
CA GLU A 6 7.95 20.43 2.07
C GLU A 6 7.23 19.36 2.89
N LEU A 7 6.45 18.49 2.23
CA LEU A 7 5.80 17.34 2.87
C LEU A 7 6.82 16.43 3.57
N PHE A 8 7.86 15.99 2.86
CA PHE A 8 8.84 15.07 3.41
C PHE A 8 9.70 15.70 4.51
N GLU A 9 10.00 17.00 4.41
CA GLU A 9 10.69 17.76 5.47
C GLU A 9 9.83 17.89 6.72
N SER A 10 8.54 18.19 6.57
CA SER A 10 7.57 18.23 7.67
C SER A 10 7.49 16.89 8.40
N ILE A 11 7.38 15.77 7.66
CA ILE A 11 7.34 14.41 8.21
C ILE A 11 8.63 14.07 8.98
N MET A 12 9.80 14.49 8.47
CA MET A 12 11.07 14.27 9.19
C MET A 12 11.12 15.00 10.53
N ASN A 13 10.48 16.16 10.62
CA ASN A 13 10.42 16.94 11.84
C ASN A 13 9.41 16.39 12.85
N SER A 14 8.32 15.77 12.39
CA SER A 14 7.29 15.20 13.27
C SER A 14 7.61 13.79 13.76
N CYS A 15 8.21 12.94 12.91
CA CYS A 15 8.47 11.53 13.23
C CYS A 15 9.97 11.25 13.45
N PRO A 16 10.44 11.01 14.70
CA PRO A 16 11.85 10.87 15.04
C PRO A 16 12.46 9.49 14.68
N GLN A 17 11.80 8.71 13.83
CA GLN A 17 12.22 7.36 13.46
C GLN A 17 13.27 7.37 12.35
N LYS A 18 14.41 6.71 12.59
CA LYS A 18 15.56 6.70 11.65
C LYS A 18 15.17 6.17 10.26
N LYS A 19 14.35 5.12 10.21
CA LYS A 19 13.85 4.55 8.94
C LYS A 19 13.01 5.57 8.15
N VAL A 20 12.14 6.32 8.83
CA VAL A 20 11.32 7.40 8.23
C VAL A 20 12.22 8.52 7.71
N ALA A 21 13.14 9.01 8.54
CA ALA A 21 14.07 10.06 8.11
C ALA A 21 14.94 9.65 6.91
N SER A 22 15.35 8.38 6.85
CA SER A 22 16.10 7.85 5.70
C SER A 22 15.25 7.84 4.42
N LEU A 23 13.99 7.43 4.50
CA LEU A 23 13.06 7.41 3.36
C LEU A 23 12.77 8.82 2.86
N CYS A 24 12.43 9.76 3.76
CA CYS A 24 12.20 11.16 3.41
C CYS A 24 13.43 11.77 2.72
N LYS A 25 14.65 11.55 3.23
CA LYS A 25 15.89 12.04 2.58
C LYS A 25 16.08 11.50 1.15
N LYS A 26 15.65 10.27 0.87
CA LYS A 26 15.68 9.71 -0.50
C LYS A 26 14.66 10.42 -1.39
N LEU A 27 13.43 10.60 -0.89
CA LEU A 27 12.32 11.19 -1.63
C LEU A 27 12.51 12.69 -1.90
N VAL A 28 13.10 13.44 -0.96
CA VAL A 28 13.50 14.85 -1.15
C VAL A 28 14.51 15.01 -2.29
N LYS A 29 15.47 14.08 -2.41
CA LYS A 29 16.45 14.10 -3.50
C LYS A 29 15.80 13.81 -4.85
N LYS A 30 14.87 12.85 -4.88
CA LYS A 30 14.18 12.44 -6.09
C LYS A 30 12.89 11.68 -5.76
N CYS A 31 11.78 12.17 -6.28
CA CYS A 31 10.51 11.46 -6.30
C CYS A 31 9.80 11.77 -7.63
N SER A 32 10.09 10.99 -8.68
CA SER A 32 9.58 11.28 -10.03
C SER A 32 8.32 10.53 -10.41
N PHE A 33 7.85 9.59 -9.58
CA PHE A 33 6.72 8.67 -9.85
C PHE A 33 6.83 7.82 -11.12
N ASN A 34 7.96 7.90 -11.83
CA ASN A 34 8.28 7.10 -13.01
C ASN A 34 9.30 6.00 -12.69
N SER A 35 9.81 5.97 -11.46
CA SER A 35 10.81 5.02 -10.95
C SER A 35 10.17 4.08 -9.95
N GLY A 36 10.33 2.77 -10.17
CA GLY A 36 9.89 1.73 -9.23
C GLY A 36 10.40 1.95 -7.81
N ALA A 37 11.67 2.35 -7.69
CA ALA A 37 12.30 2.60 -6.41
C ALA A 37 11.71 3.84 -5.70
N ASP A 38 11.33 4.88 -6.44
CA ASP A 38 10.76 6.10 -5.85
C ASP A 38 9.38 5.78 -5.28
N ALA A 39 8.55 5.07 -6.05
CA ALA A 39 7.23 4.62 -5.62
C ALA A 39 7.28 3.62 -4.46
N GLU A 40 8.23 2.70 -4.48
CA GLU A 40 8.50 1.78 -3.36
C GLU A 40 8.88 2.53 -2.09
N ASN A 41 9.82 3.48 -2.16
CA ASN A 41 10.21 4.29 -1.01
C ASN A 41 9.04 5.09 -0.45
N LEU A 42 8.17 5.62 -1.33
CA LEU A 42 6.97 6.36 -0.91
C LEU A 42 5.94 5.45 -0.23
N CYS A 43 5.70 4.26 -0.79
CA CYS A 43 4.83 3.26 -0.17
C CYS A 43 5.39 2.82 1.19
N HIS A 44 6.69 2.54 1.26
CA HIS A 44 7.35 2.21 2.52
C HIS A 44 7.23 3.34 3.54
N LEU A 45 7.34 4.61 3.11
CA LEU A 45 7.15 5.75 4.00
C LEU A 45 5.73 5.76 4.58
N ALA A 46 4.69 5.65 3.75
CA ALA A 46 3.30 5.65 4.18
C ALA A 46 3.01 4.56 5.22
N TYR A 47 3.48 3.33 4.96
CA TYR A 47 3.28 2.20 5.85
C TYR A 47 4.11 2.26 7.13
N ARG A 48 5.34 2.81 7.09
CA ARG A 48 6.13 3.01 8.32
C ARG A 48 5.48 4.06 9.22
N LEU A 49 4.97 5.15 8.66
CA LEU A 49 4.20 6.15 9.42
C LEU A 49 2.97 5.52 10.08
N PHE A 50 2.23 4.69 9.33
CA PHE A 50 1.08 3.95 9.86
C PHE A 50 1.47 3.03 11.01
N VAL A 51 2.51 2.21 10.84
CA VAL A 51 3.03 1.31 11.88
C VAL A 51 3.42 2.07 13.15
N TYR A 52 3.99 3.26 13.01
CA TYR A 52 4.40 4.10 14.14
C TYR A 52 3.28 4.99 14.70
N GLY A 53 2.07 4.92 14.16
CA GLY A 53 0.91 5.68 14.64
C GLY A 53 0.81 7.13 14.18
N TYR A 54 1.59 7.55 13.18
CA TYR A 54 1.58 8.90 12.60
C TYR A 54 0.50 9.00 11.52
N ILE A 55 -0.76 8.91 11.93
CA ILE A 55 -1.91 8.72 11.02
C ILE A 55 -2.14 9.94 10.12
N GLU A 56 -1.99 11.16 10.63
CA GLU A 56 -2.17 12.38 9.83
C GLU A 56 -1.10 12.52 8.74
N GLU A 57 0.15 12.20 9.07
CA GLU A 57 1.25 12.13 8.11
C GLU A 57 1.05 11.01 7.10
N THR A 58 0.55 9.84 7.52
CA THR A 58 0.16 8.78 6.57
C THR A 58 -0.88 9.28 5.59
N PHE A 59 -1.93 9.97 6.04
CA PHE A 59 -2.92 10.56 5.14
C PHE A 59 -2.32 11.63 4.23
N ALA A 60 -1.38 12.44 4.72
CA ALA A 60 -0.70 13.44 3.89
C ALA A 60 0.07 12.78 2.74
N VAL A 61 0.76 11.67 3.01
CA VAL A 61 1.41 10.86 1.96
C VAL A 61 0.39 10.23 1.01
N CYS A 62 -0.75 9.74 1.51
CA CYS A 62 -1.82 9.20 0.64
C CYS A 62 -2.33 10.27 -0.31
N ARG A 63 -2.70 11.45 0.21
CA ARG A 63 -3.18 12.60 -0.58
C ARG A 63 -2.19 13.08 -1.61
N TYR A 64 -0.89 13.06 -1.27
CA TYR A 64 0.18 13.40 -2.21
C TYR A 64 0.19 12.53 -3.47
N THR A 65 -0.42 11.33 -3.42
CA THR A 65 -0.52 10.43 -4.56
C THR A 65 -1.78 10.56 -5.41
N HIS A 66 -2.77 11.35 -4.99
CA HIS A 66 -4.07 11.42 -5.67
C HIS A 66 -3.98 12.06 -7.06
N ASP A 67 -3.11 13.05 -7.22
CA ASP A 67 -2.97 13.81 -8.47
C ASP A 67 -2.00 13.16 -9.48
N ILE A 68 -1.48 11.96 -9.18
CA ILE A 68 -0.54 11.28 -10.08
C ILE A 68 -1.31 10.63 -11.23
N PRO A 69 -1.08 11.03 -12.49
CA PRO A 69 -1.76 10.41 -13.62
C PRO A 69 -1.23 8.99 -13.84
N PHE A 70 -2.15 8.06 -14.12
CA PHE A 70 -1.79 6.70 -14.53
C PHE A 70 -1.07 6.71 -15.88
N PRO A 71 0.22 6.29 -15.96
CA PRO A 71 1.05 6.42 -17.15
C PRO A 71 0.84 5.28 -18.16
N GLY A 72 -0.10 4.35 -17.89
CA GLY A 72 -0.32 3.18 -18.74
C GLY A 72 0.77 2.09 -18.61
N LYS A 73 0.86 1.22 -19.63
CA LYS A 73 1.53 -0.09 -19.61
C LYS A 73 3.01 -0.09 -19.22
N GLY A 74 3.72 1.03 -19.36
CA GLY A 74 5.16 1.11 -19.14
C GLY A 74 5.62 0.99 -17.68
N VAL A 75 4.73 1.17 -16.70
CA VAL A 75 5.15 1.39 -15.30
C VAL A 75 4.27 0.69 -14.25
N TYR A 76 3.73 -0.50 -14.56
CA TYR A 76 2.85 -1.25 -13.63
C TYR A 76 3.45 -1.50 -12.25
N ARG A 77 4.75 -1.78 -12.15
CA ARG A 77 5.42 -2.01 -10.86
C ARG A 77 5.40 -0.78 -9.95
N VAL A 78 5.39 0.43 -10.51
CA VAL A 78 5.21 1.67 -9.74
C VAL A 78 3.78 1.75 -9.23
N TRP A 79 2.81 1.43 -10.08
CA TRP A 79 1.40 1.56 -9.73
C TRP A 79 0.92 0.55 -8.70
N ASP A 80 1.51 -0.65 -8.62
CA ASP A 80 1.20 -1.53 -7.48
C ASP A 80 1.50 -0.85 -6.14
N PHE A 81 2.62 -0.10 -6.03
CA PHE A 81 2.93 0.67 -4.82
C PHE A 81 1.94 1.82 -4.57
N ILE A 82 1.53 2.55 -5.60
CA ILE A 82 0.52 3.61 -5.45
C ILE A 82 -0.83 3.03 -5.02
N LEU A 83 -1.25 1.92 -5.62
CA LEU A 83 -2.49 1.24 -5.24
C LEU A 83 -2.43 0.67 -3.82
N TYR A 84 -1.27 0.22 -3.34
CA TYR A 84 -1.11 -0.18 -1.93
C TYR A 84 -1.20 1.01 -0.97
N ILE A 85 -0.74 2.20 -1.36
CA ILE A 85 -0.95 3.44 -0.60
C ILE A 85 -2.45 3.76 -0.54
N TRP A 86 -3.16 3.65 -1.67
CA TRP A 86 -4.61 3.88 -1.70
C TRP A 86 -5.38 2.83 -0.91
N GLY A 87 -4.93 1.57 -0.90
CA GLY A 87 -5.50 0.53 -0.04
C GLY A 87 -5.29 0.81 1.46
N LEU A 88 -4.14 1.39 1.84
CA LEU A 88 -3.90 1.89 3.19
C LEU A 88 -4.84 3.05 3.54
N GLU A 89 -5.08 3.97 2.60
CA GLU A 89 -6.06 5.04 2.79
C GLU A 89 -7.46 4.48 3.03
N VAL A 90 -7.91 3.53 2.21
CA VAL A 90 -9.20 2.84 2.39
C VAL A 90 -9.30 2.24 3.79
N PHE A 91 -8.27 1.53 4.23
CA PHE A 91 -8.23 0.93 5.57
C PHE A 91 -8.40 1.97 6.69
N LEU A 92 -7.69 3.09 6.60
CA LEU A 92 -7.75 4.15 7.60
C LEU A 92 -9.09 4.89 7.58
N LEU A 93 -9.66 5.13 6.39
CA LEU A 93 -10.99 5.72 6.25
C LEU A 93 -12.07 4.83 6.88
N TYR A 94 -11.99 3.51 6.68
CA TYR A 94 -12.86 2.56 7.37
C TYR A 94 -12.71 2.64 8.90
N LYS A 95 -11.47 2.74 9.41
CA LYS A 95 -11.22 2.92 10.85
C LYS A 95 -11.75 4.26 11.40
N GLN A 96 -11.91 5.27 10.55
CA GLN A 96 -12.51 6.56 10.89
C GLN A 96 -14.02 6.62 10.60
N GLU A 97 -14.67 5.50 10.28
CA GLU A 97 -16.09 5.41 9.91
C GLU A 97 -16.47 6.23 8.65
N LYS A 98 -15.47 6.63 7.84
CA LYS A 98 -15.64 7.37 6.58
C LYS A 98 -15.90 6.42 5.41
N HIS A 99 -16.97 5.63 5.52
CA HIS A 99 -17.27 4.54 4.59
C HIS A 99 -17.49 5.02 3.14
N GLU A 100 -18.10 6.19 2.94
CA GLU A 100 -18.35 6.71 1.58
C GLU A 100 -17.05 7.05 0.86
N GLU A 101 -16.13 7.76 1.53
CA GLU A 101 -14.80 8.09 1.00
C GLU A 101 -13.97 6.82 0.74
N ALA A 102 -14.02 5.86 1.67
CA ALA A 102 -13.34 4.56 1.53
C ALA A 102 -13.83 3.80 0.29
N ASN A 103 -15.16 3.73 0.09
CA ASN A 103 -15.76 3.08 -1.05
C ASN A 103 -15.47 3.79 -2.37
N ALA A 104 -15.44 5.13 -2.38
CA ALA A 104 -15.04 5.90 -3.55
C ALA A 104 -13.60 5.58 -3.96
N ARG A 105 -12.67 5.55 -2.99
CA ARG A 105 -11.27 5.20 -3.24
C ARG A 105 -11.11 3.75 -3.72
N ALA A 106 -11.83 2.80 -3.14
CA ALA A 106 -11.80 1.41 -3.59
C ALA A 106 -12.29 1.26 -5.06
N LYS A 107 -13.31 2.03 -5.46
CA LYS A 107 -13.77 2.08 -6.86
C LYS A 107 -12.73 2.68 -7.80
N GLU A 108 -11.99 3.69 -7.37
CA GLU A 108 -10.87 4.24 -8.15
C GLU A 108 -9.76 3.19 -8.35
N ILE A 109 -9.41 2.45 -7.30
CA ILE A 109 -8.45 1.33 -7.38
C ILE A 109 -8.92 0.30 -8.42
N ASP A 110 -10.18 -0.12 -8.36
CA ASP A 110 -10.76 -1.09 -9.31
C ASP A 110 -10.75 -0.53 -10.75
N SER A 111 -11.09 0.75 -10.93
CA SER A 111 -11.06 1.43 -12.23
C SER A 111 -9.66 1.46 -12.85
N ILE A 112 -8.64 1.80 -12.05
CA ILE A 112 -7.24 1.78 -12.50
C ILE A 112 -6.81 0.36 -12.89
N ARG A 113 -7.13 -0.64 -12.06
CA ARG A 113 -6.81 -2.05 -12.39
C ARG A 113 -7.53 -2.52 -13.65
N ALA A 114 -8.75 -2.06 -13.89
CA ALA A 114 -9.56 -2.40 -15.07
C ALA A 114 -9.14 -1.68 -16.35
N GLN A 115 -8.18 -0.74 -16.31
CA GLN A 115 -7.68 -0.12 -17.54
C GLN A 115 -7.00 -1.16 -18.46
N PRO A 116 -7.26 -1.09 -19.78
CA PRO A 116 -6.82 -2.11 -20.71
C PRO A 116 -5.29 -2.26 -20.74
N VAL A 117 -4.82 -3.46 -20.38
CA VAL A 117 -3.39 -3.82 -20.39
C VAL A 117 -2.93 -4.29 -21.78
N ASP A 118 -3.87 -4.74 -22.59
CA ASP A 118 -3.62 -5.25 -23.94
C ASP A 118 -4.81 -5.04 -24.87
N SER A 119 -4.53 -4.89 -26.16
CA SER A 119 -5.48 -4.86 -27.27
C SER A 119 -6.41 -6.09 -27.30
N ILE A 120 -5.98 -7.20 -26.71
CA ILE A 120 -6.76 -8.45 -26.59
C ILE A 120 -7.93 -8.30 -25.60
N PHE A 121 -7.86 -7.37 -24.64
CA PHE A 121 -8.93 -7.04 -23.69
C PHE A 121 -9.78 -5.86 -24.19
N ASN A 122 -10.20 -5.95 -25.46
CA ASN A 122 -10.91 -4.89 -26.16
C ASN A 122 -12.36 -4.66 -25.67
N THR A 123 -13.01 -5.65 -25.06
CA THR A 123 -14.37 -5.49 -24.52
C THR A 123 -14.38 -5.32 -22.99
N PRO A 124 -15.37 -4.60 -22.43
CA PRO A 124 -15.55 -4.48 -20.98
C PRO A 124 -15.62 -5.82 -20.26
N GLU A 125 -16.28 -6.81 -20.84
CA GLU A 125 -16.50 -8.14 -20.24
C GLU A 125 -15.18 -8.90 -20.12
N LYS A 126 -14.36 -8.91 -21.18
CA LYS A 126 -13.03 -9.54 -21.15
C LYS A 126 -12.09 -8.86 -20.16
N ARG A 127 -12.19 -7.54 -20.00
CA ARG A 127 -11.44 -6.81 -18.96
C ARG A 127 -11.89 -7.25 -17.58
N ARG A 128 -13.20 -7.26 -17.32
CA ARG A 128 -13.73 -7.69 -16.02
C ARG A 128 -13.33 -9.13 -15.68
N GLU A 129 -13.47 -10.06 -16.63
CA GLU A 129 -13.06 -11.46 -16.43
C GLU A 129 -11.57 -11.59 -16.10
N PHE A 130 -10.71 -10.83 -16.79
CA PHE A 130 -9.28 -10.82 -16.51
C PHE A 130 -8.96 -10.29 -15.10
N ILE A 131 -9.58 -9.17 -14.72
CA ILE A 131 -9.38 -8.57 -13.40
C ILE A 131 -9.93 -9.44 -12.28
N ASP A 132 -11.10 -10.07 -12.45
CA ASP A 132 -11.65 -11.02 -11.49
C ASP A 132 -10.70 -12.19 -11.27
N LYS A 133 -10.09 -12.72 -12.35
CA LYS A 133 -9.04 -13.75 -12.24
C LYS A 133 -7.80 -13.27 -11.50
N LEU A 134 -7.42 -12.00 -11.62
CA LEU A 134 -6.30 -11.44 -10.85
C LEU A 134 -6.66 -11.33 -9.37
N TYR A 135 -7.86 -10.86 -9.03
CA TYR A 135 -8.32 -10.75 -7.65
C TYR A 135 -8.46 -12.12 -6.98
N GLN A 136 -8.92 -13.14 -7.72
CA GLN A 136 -9.01 -14.52 -7.21
C GLN A 136 -7.67 -15.16 -6.89
N ARG A 137 -6.56 -14.70 -7.50
CA ARG A 137 -5.22 -15.27 -7.26
C ARG A 137 -4.60 -14.82 -5.95
N VAL A 138 -5.08 -13.74 -5.34
CA VAL A 138 -4.55 -13.25 -4.07
C VAL A 138 -5.36 -13.90 -2.95
N VAL A 139 -4.69 -14.77 -2.19
CA VAL A 139 -5.31 -15.55 -1.12
C VAL A 139 -4.69 -15.23 0.24
N TYR A 140 -5.46 -15.45 1.29
CA TYR A 140 -5.12 -15.12 2.67
C TYR A 140 -3.76 -15.69 3.12
N PRO A 141 -3.44 -16.98 2.93
CA PRO A 141 -2.14 -17.51 3.37
C PRO A 141 -0.94 -16.85 2.67
N ASP A 142 -1.10 -16.48 1.39
CA ASP A 142 -0.02 -15.94 0.57
C ASP A 142 0.34 -14.50 0.95
N VAL A 143 -0.61 -13.71 1.45
CA VAL A 143 -0.36 -12.32 1.85
C VAL A 143 0.37 -12.22 3.19
N LEU A 144 0.31 -13.26 4.03
CA LEU A 144 1.00 -13.31 5.33
C LEU A 144 2.51 -13.48 5.19
N LEU A 145 2.98 -14.08 4.09
CA LEU A 145 4.39 -14.45 3.88
C LEU A 145 4.97 -15.32 5.02
N GLN A 146 4.12 -16.09 5.70
CA GLN A 146 4.47 -16.84 6.91
C GLN A 146 5.67 -17.79 6.70
N GLU A 147 5.69 -18.52 5.59
CA GLU A 147 6.81 -19.42 5.24
C GLU A 147 8.15 -18.68 5.16
N LYS A 148 8.16 -17.45 4.62
CA LYS A 148 9.39 -16.65 4.50
C LYS A 148 9.86 -16.12 5.85
N ILE A 149 8.91 -15.78 6.73
CA ILE A 149 9.18 -15.30 8.08
C ILE A 149 9.74 -16.44 8.94
N GLU A 150 9.13 -17.62 8.89
CA GLU A 150 9.53 -18.78 9.71
C GLU A 150 10.90 -19.37 9.31
N LYS A 151 11.27 -19.26 8.03
CA LYS A 151 12.58 -19.71 7.52
C LYS A 151 13.71 -18.72 7.78
N GLU A 152 13.41 -17.51 8.22
CA GLU A 152 14.41 -16.46 8.39
C GLU A 152 14.93 -16.43 9.83
N GLU A 153 16.21 -16.76 10.00
CA GLU A 153 16.86 -16.80 11.32
C GLU A 153 17.15 -15.40 11.87
N ASN A 154 17.27 -14.40 10.99
CA ASN A 154 17.56 -13.03 11.40
C ASN A 154 16.25 -12.24 11.62
N GLU A 155 15.98 -11.87 12.87
CA GLU A 155 14.76 -11.13 13.24
C GLU A 155 14.56 -9.85 12.41
N ARG A 156 15.64 -9.14 12.05
CA ARG A 156 15.54 -7.93 11.22
C ARG A 156 15.03 -8.26 9.81
N ASN A 157 15.52 -9.34 9.21
CA ASN A 157 15.05 -9.78 7.88
C ASN A 157 13.62 -10.33 7.97
N ALA A 158 13.30 -11.08 9.03
CA ALA A 158 11.95 -11.57 9.28
C ALA A 158 10.96 -10.40 9.39
N ASN A 159 11.38 -9.31 10.02
CA ASN A 159 10.62 -8.08 10.11
C ASN A 159 10.46 -7.34 8.78
N GLU A 160 11.44 -7.40 7.87
CA GLU A 160 11.22 -6.89 6.50
C GLU A 160 10.16 -7.74 5.76
N TYR A 161 10.12 -9.06 5.96
CA TYR A 161 9.03 -9.88 5.42
C TYR A 161 7.67 -9.55 6.06
N ARG A 162 7.60 -9.36 7.39
CA ARG A 162 6.38 -8.89 8.07
C ARG A 162 5.91 -7.55 7.53
N PHE A 163 6.85 -6.63 7.26
CA PHE A 163 6.52 -5.34 6.68
C PHE A 163 5.95 -5.46 5.25
N LEU A 164 6.55 -6.30 4.41
CA LEU A 164 6.03 -6.57 3.06
C LEU A 164 4.67 -7.29 3.09
N ALA A 165 4.47 -8.20 4.04
CA ALA A 165 3.19 -8.85 4.27
C ALA A 165 2.13 -7.83 4.68
N LEU A 166 2.44 -6.93 5.62
CA LEU A 166 1.54 -5.86 6.05
C LEU A 166 1.07 -4.98 4.88
N ILE A 167 1.98 -4.63 3.97
CA ILE A 167 1.64 -3.88 2.74
C ILE A 167 0.60 -4.63 1.91
N ARG A 168 0.76 -5.96 1.74
CA ARG A 168 -0.18 -6.78 0.97
C ARG A 168 -1.51 -6.97 1.70
N MET A 169 -1.48 -7.28 2.99
CA MET A 169 -2.67 -7.50 3.81
C MET A 169 -3.58 -6.28 3.79
N VAL A 170 -3.04 -5.10 4.09
CA VAL A 170 -3.80 -3.86 4.13
C VAL A 170 -4.13 -3.38 2.71
N GLY A 171 -3.11 -3.28 1.85
CA GLY A 171 -3.23 -2.71 0.52
C GLY A 171 -4.18 -3.46 -0.41
N CYS A 172 -4.32 -4.79 -0.23
CA CYS A 172 -5.32 -5.59 -0.93
C CYS A 172 -6.59 -5.77 -0.09
N GLY A 173 -6.47 -6.25 1.15
CA GLY A 173 -7.60 -6.75 1.93
C GLY A 173 -8.65 -5.68 2.24
N ALA A 174 -8.22 -4.47 2.61
CA ALA A 174 -9.13 -3.40 3.02
C ALA A 174 -10.04 -2.89 1.90
N THR A 175 -9.68 -3.16 0.65
CA THR A 175 -10.42 -2.67 -0.53
C THR A 175 -11.73 -3.40 -0.78
N GLY A 176 -11.90 -4.60 -0.25
CA GLY A 176 -13.05 -5.46 -0.56
C GLY A 176 -13.04 -6.05 -1.98
N LEU A 177 -12.01 -5.79 -2.78
CA LEU A 177 -11.92 -6.24 -4.18
C LEU A 177 -11.46 -7.69 -4.33
N TYR A 178 -10.85 -8.26 -3.28
CA TYR A 178 -10.21 -9.57 -3.29
C TYR A 178 -11.07 -10.58 -2.53
N PRO A 179 -11.84 -11.45 -3.22
CA PRO A 179 -12.89 -12.24 -2.57
C PRO A 179 -12.38 -13.15 -1.46
N ASN A 180 -11.21 -13.76 -1.64
CA ASN A 180 -10.62 -14.62 -0.62
C ASN A 180 -10.18 -13.83 0.62
N LEU A 181 -9.62 -12.64 0.45
CA LEU A 181 -9.24 -11.78 1.58
C LEU A 181 -10.48 -11.24 2.31
N SER A 182 -11.53 -10.86 1.57
CA SER A 182 -12.81 -10.43 2.16
C SER A 182 -13.48 -11.54 2.97
N ALA A 183 -13.37 -12.79 2.52
CA ALA A 183 -13.89 -13.95 3.26
C ALA A 183 -13.15 -14.23 4.57
N HIS A 184 -11.88 -13.81 4.69
CA HIS A 184 -11.02 -13.99 5.87
C HIS A 184 -10.67 -12.66 6.55
N TRP A 185 -11.56 -11.66 6.43
CA TRP A 185 -11.24 -10.30 6.85
C TRP A 185 -10.96 -10.20 8.35
N ASN A 186 -11.69 -10.96 9.19
CA ASN A 186 -11.52 -10.92 10.64
C ASN A 186 -10.15 -11.47 11.06
N GLU A 187 -9.71 -12.56 10.45
CA GLU A 187 -8.39 -13.16 10.66
C GLU A 187 -7.29 -12.22 10.15
N LEU A 188 -7.49 -11.66 8.95
CA LEU A 188 -6.57 -10.69 8.36
C LEU A 188 -6.39 -9.45 9.25
N GLN A 189 -7.45 -8.95 9.89
CA GLN A 189 -7.38 -7.85 10.84
C GLN A 189 -6.53 -8.19 12.06
N GLN A 190 -6.68 -9.40 12.62
CA GLN A 190 -5.86 -9.85 13.75
C GLN A 190 -4.39 -9.93 13.39
N ASP A 191 -4.06 -10.45 12.20
CA ASP A 191 -2.69 -10.52 11.69
C ASP A 191 -2.11 -9.13 11.41
N ILE A 192 -2.90 -8.21 10.85
CA ILE A 192 -2.51 -6.81 10.66
C ILE A 192 -2.12 -6.19 12.01
N ASP A 193 -2.99 -6.30 13.02
CA ASP A 193 -2.73 -5.72 14.35
C ASP A 193 -1.52 -6.36 15.03
N ASN A 194 -1.34 -7.68 14.88
CA ASN A 194 -0.16 -8.39 15.36
C ASN A 194 1.13 -7.89 14.69
N TYR A 195 1.13 -7.77 13.36
CA TYR A 195 2.32 -7.33 12.61
C TYR A 195 2.64 -5.88 12.93
N VAL A 196 1.65 -4.99 13.03
CA VAL A 196 1.85 -3.60 13.49
C VAL A 196 2.45 -3.57 14.91
N SER A 197 1.95 -4.40 15.84
CA SER A 197 2.47 -4.48 17.21
C SER A 197 3.93 -4.94 17.28
N ILE A 198 4.36 -5.84 16.38
CA ILE A 198 5.75 -6.29 16.28
C ILE A 198 6.62 -5.20 15.65
N LEU A 199 6.22 -4.71 14.47
CA LEU A 199 6.99 -3.77 13.65
C LEU A 199 7.14 -2.39 14.33
N SER A 200 6.17 -1.96 15.15
CA SER A 200 6.23 -0.70 15.90
C SER A 200 7.32 -0.67 16.97
N LYS A 201 7.84 -1.83 17.36
CA LYS A 201 8.92 -1.99 18.36
C LYS A 201 10.31 -2.06 17.71
N GLU A 202 10.39 -2.05 16.39
CA GLU A 202 11.67 -1.97 15.68
C GLU A 202 12.40 -0.68 16.03
N LYS A 203 13.71 -0.79 16.27
CA LYS A 203 14.61 0.33 16.58
C LYS A 203 15.31 0.86 15.33
#